data_AF-A0A350UHJ5-F1
#
_entry.id   AF-A0A350UHJ5-F1
#
_cell.length_a   1.000
_cell.length_b   1.000
_cell.length_c   1.000
_cell.angle_alpha   90.00
_cell.angle_beta   90.00
_cell.angle_gamma   90.00
#
_symmetry.space_group_name_H-M   'P 1'
#
loop_
_entity.id
_entity.type
_entity.pdbx_description
1 polymer ?
#
loop_
_entity_poly.entity_id
_entity_poly.type
_entity_poly.pdbx_seq_one_letter_code
_entity_poly.pdbx_strand_id
1 'polypeptide(L)'
;PPPPPRPSAPDGPKQPVGRLRNVTLSGIRARACGPVGCAFAGLPGHPLENISLSDIRLEFVGGGTEEDARRAIPEKRDGYPEFQMFGKLSAFGLFLRHARNLRLRDIELVTEKPDARPPVVAIDVEGLKAENAPPIVRVPA
;
A
#
# COMPACT_ATOMS: atom_id res chain seq x y z
N PRO A 1 4.18 17.17 -23.98
CA PRO A 1 5.14 16.24 -23.32
C PRO A 1 5.33 16.69 -21.87
N PRO A 2 5.32 15.79 -20.87
CA PRO A 2 5.71 16.17 -19.52
C PRO A 2 7.18 16.63 -19.52
N PRO A 3 7.57 17.56 -18.63
CA PRO A 3 8.97 17.95 -18.48
C PRO A 3 9.80 16.73 -18.04
N PRO A 4 11.09 16.66 -18.43
CA PRO A 4 11.97 15.60 -17.97
C PRO A 4 12.07 15.63 -16.43
N PRO A 5 12.20 14.47 -15.77
CA PRO A 5 12.44 14.43 -14.33
C PRO A 5 13.74 15.20 -14.04
N ARG A 6 13.69 16.11 -13.05
CA ARG A 6 14.88 16.81 -12.61
C ARG A 6 15.87 15.79 -12.03
N PRO A 7 17.15 15.81 -12.43
CA PRO A 7 18.16 14.98 -11.79
C PRO A 7 18.21 15.30 -10.29
N SER A 8 18.32 14.27 -9.45
CA SER A 8 18.55 14.43 -8.02
C SER A 8 19.90 15.11 -7.83
N ALA A 9 19.91 16.41 -7.56
CA ALA A 9 21.13 17.12 -7.17
C ALA A 9 21.48 16.69 -5.73
N PRO A 10 22.60 15.99 -5.49
CA PRO A 10 22.95 15.50 -4.16
C PRO A 10 23.17 16.62 -3.12
N ASP A 11 23.38 17.86 -3.57
CA ASP A 11 23.60 19.05 -2.74
C ASP A 11 22.50 20.14 -2.94
N GLY A 12 21.36 19.76 -3.54
CA GLY A 12 20.23 20.66 -3.73
C GLY A 12 19.40 20.82 -2.46
N PRO A 13 18.65 21.93 -2.28
CA PRO A 13 17.72 22.05 -1.16
C PRO A 13 16.74 20.87 -1.17
N LYS A 14 16.61 20.16 -0.03
CA LYS A 14 15.63 19.09 0.14
C LYS A 14 14.26 19.63 -0.30
N GLN A 15 13.70 19.02 -1.34
CA GLN A 15 12.38 19.40 -1.86
C GLN A 15 11.35 19.22 -0.73
N PRO A 16 10.35 20.10 -0.58
CA PRO A 16 9.29 19.87 0.38
C PRO A 16 8.56 18.56 0.04
N VAL A 17 8.17 17.81 1.08
CA VAL A 17 7.46 16.55 0.90
C VAL A 17 6.13 16.80 0.19
N GLY A 18 5.93 16.10 -0.93
CA GLY A 18 4.72 16.20 -1.75
C GLY A 18 3.48 15.66 -1.03
N ARG A 19 2.29 15.99 -1.57
CA ARG A 19 1.00 15.49 -1.07
C ARG A 19 0.33 14.65 -2.16
N LEU A 20 -0.18 13.47 -1.81
CA LEU A 20 -1.00 12.64 -2.70
C LEU A 20 -2.43 12.65 -2.18
N ARG A 21 -3.35 13.22 -2.98
CA ARG A 21 -4.77 13.29 -2.59
C ARG A 21 -5.72 13.23 -3.78
N ASN A 22 -6.96 12.81 -3.51
CA ASN A 22 -8.06 12.76 -4.47
C ASN A 22 -7.75 11.84 -5.68
N VAL A 23 -7.29 10.62 -5.37
CA VAL A 23 -6.93 9.63 -6.39
C VAL A 23 -7.98 8.53 -6.42
N THR A 24 -8.42 8.17 -7.63
CA THR A 24 -9.31 7.04 -7.87
C THR A 24 -8.58 6.01 -8.73
N LEU A 25 -8.58 4.76 -8.29
CA LEU A 25 -8.10 3.62 -9.06
C LEU A 25 -9.25 2.63 -9.23
N SER A 26 -9.52 2.23 -10.48
CA SER A 26 -10.65 1.34 -10.77
C SER A 26 -10.45 0.46 -12.00
N GLY A 27 -11.14 -0.68 -12.04
CA GLY A 27 -11.12 -1.58 -13.20
C GLY A 27 -9.80 -2.33 -13.34
N ILE A 28 -9.13 -2.61 -12.22
CA ILE A 28 -7.79 -3.21 -12.24
C ILE A 28 -7.92 -4.72 -12.07
N ARG A 29 -7.27 -5.46 -12.97
CA ARG A 29 -7.14 -6.92 -12.92
C ARG A 29 -5.67 -7.26 -13.09
N ALA A 30 -5.11 -8.02 -12.15
CA ALA A 30 -3.74 -8.51 -12.25
C ALA A 30 -3.64 -9.96 -11.76
N ARG A 31 -2.73 -10.71 -12.36
CA ARG A 31 -2.41 -12.10 -12.01
C ARG A 31 -0.90 -12.26 -11.86
N ALA A 32 -0.49 -13.36 -11.22
CA ALA A 32 0.90 -13.65 -10.91
C ALA A 32 1.60 -12.46 -10.20
N CYS A 33 0.87 -11.75 -9.34
CA CYS A 33 1.45 -10.67 -8.54
C CYS A 33 2.49 -11.27 -7.59
N GLY A 34 3.67 -10.64 -7.52
CA GLY A 34 4.79 -11.15 -6.72
C GLY A 34 4.48 -11.23 -5.20
N PRO A 35 5.38 -11.82 -4.40
CA PRO A 35 5.10 -12.18 -3.01
C PRO A 35 5.04 -10.99 -2.03
N VAL A 36 5.29 -9.77 -2.51
CA VAL A 36 5.50 -8.58 -1.69
C VAL A 36 4.18 -8.00 -1.16
N GLY A 37 3.15 -7.93 -2.01
CA GLY A 37 1.93 -7.15 -1.77
C GLY A 37 2.01 -5.72 -2.32
N CYS A 38 0.90 -4.97 -2.21
CA CYS A 38 0.78 -3.59 -2.68
C CYS A 38 0.80 -2.61 -1.50
N ALA A 39 1.77 -1.69 -1.49
CA ALA A 39 1.89 -0.68 -0.45
C ALA A 39 1.23 0.65 -0.85
N PHE A 40 0.30 1.11 -0.03
CA PHE A 40 -0.25 2.46 -0.02
C PHE A 40 0.19 3.12 1.28
N ALA A 41 1.43 3.62 1.29
CA ALA A 41 2.04 4.20 2.47
C ALA A 41 2.30 5.69 2.28
N GLY A 42 1.64 6.52 3.09
CA GLY A 42 2.02 7.92 3.30
C GLY A 42 3.25 8.03 4.21
N LEU A 43 3.61 9.27 4.53
CA LEU A 43 4.62 9.58 5.53
C LEU A 43 3.96 10.24 6.75
N PRO A 44 4.54 10.15 7.96
CA PRO A 44 4.06 10.91 9.10
C PRO A 44 4.00 12.41 8.80
N GLY A 45 2.86 13.04 9.10
CA GLY A 45 2.58 14.43 8.74
C GLY A 45 2.20 14.68 7.27
N HIS A 46 2.32 13.66 6.41
CA HIS A 46 1.97 13.70 4.99
C HIS A 46 1.18 12.43 4.59
N PRO A 47 -0.03 12.24 5.16
CA PRO A 47 -0.83 11.07 4.86
C PRO A 47 -1.33 11.07 3.41
N LEU A 48 -1.68 9.89 2.91
CA LEU A 48 -2.47 9.77 1.68
C LEU A 48 -3.91 10.21 1.99
N GLU A 49 -4.48 11.11 1.20
CA GLU A 49 -5.82 11.65 1.49
C GLU A 49 -6.84 11.36 0.38
N ASN A 50 -8.05 10.92 0.75
CA ASN A 50 -9.18 10.74 -0.17
C ASN A 50 -8.86 9.81 -1.36
N ILE A 51 -8.35 8.62 -1.06
CA ILE A 51 -8.05 7.59 -2.06
C ILE A 51 -9.25 6.64 -2.19
N SER A 52 -9.69 6.38 -3.42
CA SER A 52 -10.81 5.47 -3.70
C SER A 52 -10.34 4.33 -4.62
N LEU A 53 -10.48 3.09 -4.15
CA LEU A 53 -10.20 1.87 -4.89
C LEU A 53 -11.51 1.16 -5.16
N SER A 54 -11.83 0.86 -6.42
CA SER A 54 -13.08 0.18 -6.76
C SER A 54 -12.97 -0.78 -7.93
N ASP A 55 -13.64 -1.93 -7.87
CA ASP A 55 -13.60 -2.97 -8.91
C ASP A 55 -12.15 -3.41 -9.21
N ILE A 56 -11.54 -4.05 -8.22
CA ILE A 56 -10.15 -4.51 -8.31
C ILE A 56 -10.07 -5.98 -7.95
N ARG A 57 -9.43 -6.78 -8.81
CA ARG A 57 -9.10 -8.19 -8.55
C ARG A 57 -7.62 -8.43 -8.75
N LEU A 58 -6.93 -8.85 -7.69
CA LEU A 58 -5.51 -9.14 -7.71
C LEU A 58 -5.26 -10.57 -7.24
N GLU A 59 -4.51 -11.32 -8.04
CA GLU A 59 -4.08 -12.69 -7.72
C GLU A 59 -2.57 -12.73 -7.48
N PHE A 60 -2.20 -13.07 -6.25
CA PHE A 60 -0.81 -13.11 -5.78
C PHE A 60 -0.28 -14.53 -5.73
N VAL A 61 1.03 -14.69 -5.90
CA VAL A 61 1.69 -16.00 -5.78
C VAL A 61 1.55 -16.64 -4.39
N GLY A 62 1.33 -15.83 -3.34
CA GLY A 62 1.23 -16.29 -1.95
C GLY A 62 2.56 -16.73 -1.33
N GLY A 63 2.50 -17.55 -0.28
CA GLY A 63 3.70 -18.09 0.40
C GLY A 63 4.30 -17.18 1.48
N GLY A 64 3.52 -16.27 2.07
CA GLY A 64 3.86 -15.58 3.31
C GLY A 64 3.68 -16.48 4.53
N THR A 65 4.58 -16.33 5.51
CA THR A 65 4.52 -17.05 6.79
C THR A 65 3.80 -16.25 7.86
N GLU A 66 3.48 -16.88 9.00
CA GLU A 66 2.95 -16.17 10.15
C GLU A 66 3.93 -15.13 10.72
N GLU A 67 5.23 -15.38 10.59
CA GLU A 67 6.26 -14.41 10.96
C GLU A 67 6.22 -13.18 10.05
N ASP A 68 6.02 -13.39 8.74
CA ASP A 68 5.79 -12.29 7.79
C ASP A 68 4.55 -11.47 8.18
N ALA A 69 3.48 -12.13 8.65
CA ALA A 69 2.24 -11.47 9.07
C ALA A 69 2.42 -10.61 10.34
N ARG A 70 3.26 -11.06 11.28
CA ARG A 70 3.56 -10.34 12.53
C ARG A 70 4.66 -9.29 12.39
N ARG A 71 5.32 -9.21 11.23
CA ARG A 71 6.46 -8.34 11.02
C ARG A 71 6.06 -6.86 11.06
N ALA A 72 6.73 -6.09 11.91
CA ALA A 72 6.67 -4.64 11.88
C ALA A 72 7.45 -4.10 10.67
N ILE A 73 6.77 -3.42 9.76
CA ILE A 73 7.38 -2.85 8.55
C ILE A 73 7.98 -1.48 8.92
N PRO A 74 9.32 -1.29 8.84
CA PRO A 74 9.95 -0.04 9.26
C PRO A 74 9.51 1.15 8.39
N GLU A 75 9.47 2.33 8.98
CA GLU A 75 9.30 3.59 8.26
C GLU A 75 10.65 4.04 7.68
N LYS A 76 10.76 4.15 6.35
CA LYS A 76 11.96 4.69 5.71
C LYS A 76 11.63 6.07 5.15
N ARG A 77 12.05 7.12 5.84
CA ARG A 77 11.80 8.54 5.46
C ARG A 77 12.81 9.11 4.47
N ASP A 78 14.03 8.57 4.41
CA ASP A 78 15.16 9.18 3.67
C ASP A 78 15.57 8.40 2.38
N GLY A 79 14.77 7.42 1.93
CA GLY A 79 15.05 6.62 0.73
C GLY A 79 13.98 6.77 -0.35
N TYR A 80 14.40 6.89 -1.62
CA TYR A 80 13.53 6.87 -2.80
C TYR A 80 12.73 5.55 -2.87
N PRO A 81 11.39 5.52 -2.94
CA PRO A 81 10.62 4.28 -2.75
C PRO A 81 10.85 3.26 -3.88
N GLU A 82 11.66 2.23 -3.63
CA GLU A 82 11.70 1.00 -4.45
C GLU A 82 10.71 -0.01 -3.89
N PHE A 83 10.03 -0.76 -4.76
CA PHE A 83 9.02 -1.74 -4.35
C PHE A 83 9.59 -2.84 -3.41
N GLN A 84 10.91 -3.10 -3.46
CA GLN A 84 11.60 -4.05 -2.57
C GLN A 84 12.01 -3.45 -1.22
N MET A 85 11.81 -2.15 -1.03
CA MET A 85 12.40 -1.40 0.08
C MET A 85 11.81 -1.76 1.46
N PHE A 86 10.62 -2.37 1.48
CA PHE A 86 9.96 -2.94 2.67
C PHE A 86 10.14 -4.48 2.80
N GLY A 87 10.68 -5.16 1.79
CA GLY A 87 10.65 -6.63 1.70
C GLY A 87 9.21 -7.15 1.62
N LYS A 88 8.95 -8.37 2.09
CA LYS A 88 7.57 -8.86 2.23
C LYS A 88 6.81 -8.00 3.25
N LEU A 89 5.65 -7.49 2.84
CA LEU A 89 4.73 -6.75 3.69
C LEU A 89 3.96 -7.71 4.60
N SER A 90 3.40 -7.19 5.70
CA SER A 90 2.54 -7.96 6.60
C SER A 90 1.16 -8.28 6.02
N ALA A 91 0.80 -7.66 4.88
CA ALA A 91 -0.34 -8.04 4.06
C ALA A 91 0.16 -8.71 2.76
N PHE A 92 -0.51 -9.76 2.28
CA PHE A 92 -0.22 -10.26 0.93
C PHE A 92 -0.85 -9.38 -0.16
N GLY A 93 -1.94 -8.67 0.17
CA GLY A 93 -2.71 -7.88 -0.78
C GLY A 93 -2.45 -6.38 -0.67
N LEU A 94 -3.17 -5.70 0.24
CA LEU A 94 -3.06 -4.24 0.43
C LEU A 94 -2.47 -3.92 1.81
N PHE A 95 -1.34 -3.23 1.82
CA PHE A 95 -0.74 -2.65 3.03
C PHE A 95 -0.99 -1.14 3.02
N LEU A 96 -1.84 -0.65 3.91
CA LEU A 96 -2.23 0.74 4.03
C LEU A 96 -1.54 1.35 5.26
N ARG A 97 -0.84 2.47 5.09
CA ARG A 97 -0.18 3.16 6.21
C ARG A 97 -0.23 4.68 6.07
N HIS A 98 -0.45 5.40 7.18
CA HIS A 98 -0.53 6.87 7.23
C HIS A 98 -1.50 7.40 6.16
N ALA A 99 -2.78 7.12 6.34
CA ALA A 99 -3.77 7.41 5.31
C ALA A 99 -5.10 7.88 5.90
N ARG A 100 -5.79 8.78 5.20
CA ARG A 100 -7.05 9.37 5.64
C ARG A 100 -8.09 9.30 4.54
N ASN A 101 -9.31 8.91 4.92
CA ASN A 101 -10.47 8.79 4.04
C ASN A 101 -10.25 7.83 2.86
N LEU A 102 -9.82 6.60 3.17
CA LEU A 102 -9.71 5.54 2.17
C LEU A 102 -11.06 4.86 1.94
N ARG A 103 -11.40 4.61 0.68
CA ARG A 103 -12.59 3.86 0.29
C ARG A 103 -12.20 2.64 -0.53
N LEU A 104 -12.61 1.46 -0.06
CA LEU A 104 -12.46 0.19 -0.77
C LEU A 104 -13.85 -0.30 -1.17
N ARG A 105 -14.06 -0.57 -2.45
CA ARG A 105 -15.31 -1.14 -2.97
C ARG A 105 -15.04 -2.27 -3.95
N ASP A 106 -15.73 -3.40 -3.84
CA ASP A 106 -15.61 -4.50 -4.81
C ASP A 106 -14.15 -4.91 -5.03
N ILE A 107 -13.49 -5.24 -3.91
CA ILE A 107 -12.09 -5.63 -3.89
C ILE A 107 -12.01 -7.14 -3.67
N GLU A 108 -11.32 -7.83 -4.56
CA GLU A 108 -11.04 -9.26 -4.44
C GLU A 108 -9.53 -9.49 -4.48
N LEU A 109 -8.98 -10.06 -3.40
CA LEU A 109 -7.56 -10.37 -3.26
C LEU A 109 -7.43 -11.85 -2.98
N VAL A 110 -6.76 -12.57 -3.87
CA VAL A 110 -6.62 -14.02 -3.81
C VAL A 110 -5.16 -14.44 -3.94
N THR A 111 -4.84 -15.64 -3.47
CA THR A 111 -3.48 -16.19 -3.52
C THR A 111 -3.49 -17.56 -4.19
N GLU A 112 -2.48 -17.85 -5.02
CA GLU A 112 -2.30 -19.16 -5.65
C GLU A 112 -1.82 -20.21 -4.63
N LYS A 113 -0.88 -19.84 -3.76
CA LYS A 113 -0.42 -20.67 -2.65
C LYS A 113 -1.01 -20.14 -1.34
N PRO A 114 -1.17 -21.00 -0.31
CA PRO A 114 -1.52 -20.52 1.03
C PRO A 114 -0.58 -19.40 1.48
N ASP A 115 -1.16 -18.35 2.05
CA ASP A 115 -0.44 -17.23 2.63
C ASP A 115 -1.02 -16.98 4.02
N ALA A 116 -0.18 -17.00 5.05
CA ALA A 116 -0.61 -16.80 6.42
C ALA A 116 -0.86 -15.31 6.76
N ARG A 117 -0.48 -14.40 5.85
CA ARG A 117 -0.75 -12.98 6.01
C ARG A 117 -2.22 -12.67 5.73
N PRO A 118 -2.79 -11.65 6.38
CA PRO A 118 -4.08 -11.12 5.99
C PRO A 118 -4.05 -10.48 4.58
N PRO A 119 -5.20 -10.43 3.89
CA PRO A 119 -5.31 -9.76 2.60
C PRO A 119 -5.10 -8.25 2.70
N VAL A 120 -5.54 -7.62 3.80
CA VAL A 120 -5.40 -6.18 4.02
C VAL A 120 -4.92 -5.90 5.44
N VAL A 121 -3.90 -5.04 5.55
CA VAL A 121 -3.43 -4.45 6.82
C VAL A 121 -3.55 -2.94 6.72
N ALA A 122 -4.11 -2.30 7.74
CA ALA A 122 -4.22 -0.86 7.85
C ALA A 122 -3.59 -0.38 9.16
N ILE A 123 -2.56 0.45 9.06
CA ILE A 123 -1.80 1.01 10.20
C ILE A 123 -1.90 2.53 10.15
N ASP A 124 -2.35 3.16 11.24
CA ASP A 124 -2.56 4.62 11.27
C ASP A 124 -3.43 5.10 10.08
N VAL A 125 -4.62 4.50 9.96
CA VAL A 125 -5.58 4.83 8.89
C VAL A 125 -6.87 5.37 9.49
N GLU A 126 -7.19 6.61 9.16
CA GLU A 126 -8.39 7.31 9.61
C GLU A 126 -9.48 7.26 8.53
N GLY A 127 -10.73 7.01 8.92
CA GLY A 127 -11.87 7.09 8.00
C GLY A 127 -11.90 6.03 6.89
N LEU A 128 -11.30 4.86 7.11
CA LEU A 128 -11.35 3.73 6.18
C LEU A 128 -12.76 3.14 6.07
N LYS A 129 -13.36 3.24 4.89
CA LYS A 129 -14.65 2.61 4.54
C LYS A 129 -14.43 1.48 3.56
N ALA A 130 -15.08 0.35 3.80
CA ALA A 130 -14.97 -0.86 3.00
C ALA A 130 -16.36 -1.44 2.72
N GLU A 131 -16.62 -1.76 1.45
CA GLU A 131 -17.87 -2.34 0.96
C GLU A 131 -17.49 -3.46 0.00
N ASN A 132 -17.99 -4.68 0.21
CA ASN A 132 -17.61 -5.85 -0.59
C ASN A 132 -16.06 -5.96 -0.75
N ALA A 133 -15.37 -6.04 0.37
CA ALA A 133 -13.91 -6.06 0.44
C ALA A 133 -13.45 -7.18 1.40
N PRO A 134 -12.23 -7.69 1.25
CA PRO A 134 -11.71 -8.76 2.11
C PRO A 134 -11.52 -8.29 3.57
N PRO A 135 -11.31 -9.22 4.51
CA PRO A 135 -11.05 -8.88 5.91
C PRO A 135 -9.89 -7.90 6.07
N ILE A 136 -10.08 -6.90 6.93
CA ILE A 136 -9.09 -5.84 7.16
C ILE A 136 -8.59 -5.93 8.59
N VAL A 137 -7.29 -6.15 8.75
CA VAL A 137 -6.62 -6.04 10.05
C VAL A 137 -6.27 -4.58 10.29
N ARG A 138 -6.86 -3.98 11.32
CA ARG A 138 -6.59 -2.59 11.72
C ARG A 138 -5.64 -2.57 12.91
N VAL A 139 -4.55 -1.83 12.78
CA VAL A 139 -3.58 -1.59 13.85
C VAL A 139 -3.63 -0.10 14.18
N PRO A 140 -4.03 0.27 15.41
CA PRO A 140 -3.98 1.66 15.84
C PRO A 140 -2.52 2.16 15.85
N ALA A 141 -2.36 3.47 15.65
CA ALA A 141 -1.08 4.15 15.77
C ALA A 141 -0.56 4.15 17.22
#